data_AF-A0ABC8WX54-F1
#
_entry.id   AF-A0ABC8WX54-F1
#
_cell.length_a   1.000
_cell.length_b   1.000
_cell.length_c   1.000
_cell.angle_alpha   90.00
_cell.angle_beta   90.00
_cell.angle_gamma   90.00
#
_symmetry.space_group_name_H-M   'P 1'
#
loop_
_entity.id
_entity.type
_entity.pdbx_description
1 polymer ?
#
loop_
_entity_poly.entity_id
_entity_poly.type
_entity_poly.pdbx_seq_one_letter_code
_entity_poly.pdbx_strand_id
1 'polypeptide(L)'
;MANEKDLLGVVQRLDYACKEVGFFYVKGHGIPEKLMREVRDVLHKFFQLPYEEKMKIKMTRESGYRGYQKLGENITREKRDMHEAINCLTPITPGKYGDLGKTLEGCNLWPENPSNFKVVLENYIGHLKDLSRKIMRGIALALGGSVDAFEGAIAGDPYWAVRLISYPVASDVPEEKRTDTGMGSHTDYGLLTLVNQDDDMCALEVQNRSGVWIHANPIPGTIVCNIGDMLEVWSNGIYQPTIHRVINNSHQCRVSAVFFYETNFDAAIEPVEFCREKTGGDAKYQKVVYGERLVRKACCCFGDL
;
A
#
# COMPACT_ATOMS: atom_id res chain seq x y z
N MET A 1 6.56 17.29 -23.80
CA MET A 1 6.94 15.87 -23.94
C MET A 1 8.37 15.75 -23.45
N ALA A 2 8.65 14.88 -22.47
CA ALA A 2 10.02 14.68 -22.00
C ALA A 2 10.88 14.12 -23.14
N ASN A 3 12.13 14.56 -23.26
CA ASN A 3 13.01 14.00 -24.29
C ASN A 3 13.48 12.60 -23.85
N GLU A 4 13.82 11.72 -24.79
CA GLU A 4 14.18 10.32 -24.55
C GLU A 4 15.31 10.14 -23.50
N LYS A 5 16.26 11.08 -23.44
CA LYS A 5 17.34 11.12 -22.45
C LYS A 5 16.81 11.31 -21.02
N ASP A 6 15.77 12.12 -20.86
CA ASP A 6 15.16 12.39 -19.55
C ASP A 6 14.41 11.14 -19.05
N LEU A 7 13.70 10.46 -19.97
CA LEU A 7 13.02 9.19 -19.67
C LEU A 7 14.03 8.12 -19.24
N LEU A 8 15.12 7.96 -20.00
CA LEU A 8 16.17 7.00 -19.67
C LEU A 8 16.78 7.28 -18.29
N GLY A 9 17.06 8.55 -17.98
CA GLY A 9 17.58 8.95 -16.68
C GLY A 9 16.64 8.61 -15.52
N VAL A 10 15.33 8.77 -15.71
CA VAL A 10 14.32 8.38 -14.71
C VAL A 10 14.28 6.86 -14.54
N VAL A 11 14.26 6.11 -15.64
CA VAL A 11 14.22 4.63 -15.62
C VAL A 11 15.45 4.06 -14.91
N GLN A 12 16.64 4.59 -15.17
CA GLN A 12 17.88 4.15 -14.52
C GLN A 12 17.87 4.41 -13.00
N ARG A 13 17.36 5.57 -12.57
CA ARG A 13 17.24 5.89 -11.14
C ARG A 13 16.21 5.02 -10.44
N LEU A 14 15.11 4.71 -11.11
CA LEU A 14 14.08 3.80 -10.63
C LEU A 14 14.64 2.38 -10.49
N ASP A 15 15.33 1.88 -11.51
CA ASP A 15 16.01 0.57 -11.47
C ASP A 15 16.97 0.46 -10.29
N TYR A 16 17.83 1.46 -10.11
CA TYR A 16 18.78 1.51 -9.01
C TYR A 16 18.07 1.49 -7.64
N ALA A 17 17.03 2.31 -7.46
CA ALA A 17 16.29 2.37 -6.21
C ALA A 17 15.58 1.04 -5.88
N CYS A 18 14.95 0.41 -6.88
CA CYS A 18 14.30 -0.90 -6.72
C CYS A 18 15.30 -2.02 -6.41
N LYS A 19 16.48 -2.02 -7.04
CA LYS A 19 17.53 -3.01 -6.77
C LYS A 19 18.10 -2.84 -5.38
N GLU A 20 18.61 -1.65 -5.07
CA GLU A 20 19.46 -1.46 -3.89
C GLU A 20 18.67 -1.34 -2.60
N VAL A 21 17.49 -0.73 -2.66
CA VAL A 21 16.73 -0.41 -1.46
C VAL A 21 15.35 -1.03 -1.48
N GLY A 22 14.59 -0.90 -2.57
CA GLY A 22 13.17 -1.26 -2.63
C GLY A 22 12.22 -0.18 -2.10
N PHE A 23 12.75 0.97 -1.69
CA PHE A 23 12.02 2.18 -1.25
C PHE A 23 12.59 3.43 -1.92
N PHE A 24 11.72 4.37 -2.29
CA PHE A 24 12.11 5.64 -2.89
C PHE A 24 11.05 6.74 -2.75
N TYR A 25 11.47 7.99 -2.85
CA TYR A 25 10.56 9.14 -2.94
C TYR A 25 10.24 9.45 -4.39
N VAL A 26 8.96 9.63 -4.69
CA VAL A 26 8.48 10.08 -5.99
C VAL A 26 8.16 11.56 -5.89
N LYS A 27 8.80 12.38 -6.72
CA LYS A 27 8.54 13.83 -6.86
C LYS A 27 8.11 14.14 -8.29
N GLY A 28 7.31 15.19 -8.47
CA GLY A 28 6.80 15.56 -9.79
C GLY A 28 5.80 14.55 -10.36
N HIS A 29 5.12 13.80 -9.48
CA HIS A 29 4.15 12.76 -9.81
C HIS A 29 2.86 13.28 -10.46
N GLY A 30 2.60 14.59 -10.36
CA GLY A 30 1.43 15.23 -10.96
C GLY A 30 0.14 15.15 -10.13
N ILE A 31 0.22 14.63 -8.90
CA ILE A 31 -0.90 14.70 -7.96
C ILE A 31 -0.85 16.08 -7.28
N PRO A 32 -1.94 16.87 -7.27
CA PRO A 32 -1.93 18.19 -6.65
C PRO A 32 -1.59 18.10 -5.15
N GLU A 33 -0.65 18.91 -4.68
CA GLU A 33 -0.31 18.95 -3.24
C GLU A 33 -1.51 19.31 -2.37
N LYS A 34 -2.41 20.15 -2.89
CA LYS A 34 -3.68 20.47 -2.23
C LYS A 34 -4.52 19.23 -1.98
N LEU A 35 -4.59 18.30 -2.94
CA LEU A 35 -5.34 17.06 -2.78
C LEU A 35 -4.68 16.13 -1.75
N MET A 36 -3.34 16.02 -1.76
CA MET A 36 -2.62 15.24 -0.75
C MET A 36 -2.85 15.76 0.67
N ARG A 37 -2.88 17.09 0.86
CA ARG A 37 -3.25 17.73 2.13
C ARG A 37 -4.71 17.50 2.48
N GLU A 38 -5.63 17.71 1.55
CA GLU A 38 -7.07 17.50 1.77
C GLU A 38 -7.38 16.07 2.22
N VAL A 39 -6.68 15.06 1.66
CA VAL A 39 -6.77 13.67 2.12
C VAL A 39 -6.36 13.58 3.59
N ARG A 40 -5.19 14.10 3.98
CA ARG A 40 -4.75 14.07 5.39
C ARG A 40 -5.72 14.82 6.31
N ASP A 41 -6.25 15.96 5.86
CA ASP A 41 -7.22 16.76 6.63
C ASP A 41 -8.52 15.98 6.90
N VAL A 42 -9.05 15.27 5.90
CA VAL A 42 -10.27 14.47 6.11
C VAL A 42 -10.01 13.25 6.99
N LEU A 43 -8.79 12.68 6.96
CA LEU A 43 -8.39 11.62 7.88
C LEU A 43 -8.33 12.12 9.32
N HIS A 44 -7.60 13.22 9.57
CA HIS A 44 -7.53 13.83 10.90
C HIS A 44 -8.93 14.12 11.46
N LYS A 45 -9.81 14.73 10.64
CA LYS A 45 -11.20 15.00 11.03
C LYS A 45 -11.98 13.74 11.37
N PHE A 46 -11.90 12.69 10.55
CA PHE A 46 -12.60 11.44 10.80
C PHE A 46 -12.12 10.77 12.09
N PHE A 47 -10.79 10.65 12.29
CA PHE A 47 -10.24 9.92 13.43
C PHE A 47 -10.44 10.64 14.77
N GLN A 48 -10.67 11.96 14.74
CA GLN A 48 -11.06 12.77 15.90
C GLN A 48 -12.56 12.65 16.26
N LEU A 49 -13.38 12.01 15.44
CA LEU A 49 -14.80 11.81 15.77
C LEU A 49 -14.98 10.91 17.00
N PRO A 50 -16.10 11.04 17.71
CA PRO A 50 -16.51 10.09 18.74
C PRO A 50 -16.45 8.65 18.24
N TYR A 51 -16.11 7.73 19.11
CA TYR A 51 -15.93 6.31 18.76
C TYR A 51 -17.18 5.72 18.08
N GLU A 52 -18.35 6.11 18.54
CA GLU A 52 -19.67 5.70 18.06
C GLU A 52 -19.91 6.12 16.61
N GLU A 53 -19.40 7.29 16.21
CA GLU A 53 -19.44 7.76 14.83
C GLU A 53 -18.51 6.93 13.93
N LYS A 54 -17.28 6.66 14.39
CA LYS A 54 -16.31 5.82 13.66
C LYS A 54 -16.85 4.40 13.46
N MET A 55 -17.55 3.87 14.46
CA MET A 55 -18.15 2.54 14.45
C MET A 55 -19.33 2.36 13.49
N LYS A 56 -19.91 3.42 12.93
CA LYS A 56 -20.99 3.32 11.92
C LYS A 56 -20.53 2.60 10.65
N ILE A 57 -19.24 2.67 10.34
CA ILE A 57 -18.64 1.98 9.19
C ILE A 57 -17.78 0.80 9.63
N LYS A 58 -18.10 0.14 10.75
CA LYS A 58 -17.31 -0.98 11.30
C LYS A 58 -16.98 -2.02 10.22
N MET A 59 -15.72 -2.42 10.18
CA MET A 59 -15.25 -3.53 9.38
C MET A 59 -15.76 -4.87 9.92
N THR A 60 -16.36 -5.67 9.04
CA THR A 60 -16.82 -7.04 9.32
C THR A 60 -16.53 -7.97 8.15
N ARG A 61 -16.72 -9.28 8.33
CA ARG A 61 -16.65 -10.23 7.23
C ARG A 61 -17.68 -9.94 6.13
N GLU A 62 -18.89 -9.54 6.50
CA GLU A 62 -19.99 -9.23 5.57
C GLU A 62 -19.74 -7.97 4.75
N SER A 63 -18.95 -7.03 5.28
CA SER A 63 -18.49 -5.86 4.52
C SER A 63 -17.40 -6.17 3.48
N GLY A 64 -16.94 -7.43 3.42
CA GLY A 64 -15.78 -7.85 2.66
C GLY A 64 -14.48 -7.23 3.19
N TYR A 65 -14.37 -7.12 4.52
CA TYR A 65 -13.24 -6.52 5.23
C TYR A 65 -12.97 -5.04 4.87
N ARG A 66 -14.05 -4.29 4.61
CA ARG A 66 -14.02 -2.84 4.34
C ARG A 66 -14.57 -2.06 5.52
N GLY A 67 -14.08 -0.85 5.71
CA GLY A 67 -14.53 0.05 6.78
C GLY A 67 -13.55 0.14 7.95
N TYR A 68 -14.06 0.62 9.08
CA TYR A 68 -13.29 1.02 10.25
C TYR A 68 -12.88 -0.17 11.12
N GLN A 69 -11.58 -0.21 11.42
CA GLN A 69 -10.89 -1.12 12.30
C GLN A 69 -10.43 -0.36 13.55
N LYS A 70 -10.70 -0.92 14.73
CA LYS A 70 -10.37 -0.26 16.01
C LYS A 70 -8.90 -0.38 16.35
N LEU A 71 -8.48 0.49 17.28
CA LEU A 71 -7.16 0.45 17.89
C LEU A 71 -6.83 -0.95 18.43
N GLY A 72 -5.70 -1.51 17.98
CA GLY A 72 -5.18 -2.78 18.48
C GLY A 72 -5.88 -4.03 17.96
N GLU A 73 -6.81 -3.91 17.00
CA GLU A 73 -7.39 -5.08 16.30
C GLU A 73 -6.40 -5.69 15.31
N ASN A 74 -5.41 -4.93 14.82
CA ASN A 74 -4.39 -5.47 13.91
C ASN A 74 -3.30 -6.18 14.70
N ILE A 75 -2.93 -7.38 14.27
CA ILE A 75 -1.85 -8.18 14.87
C ILE A 75 -0.76 -8.41 13.83
N THR A 76 0.44 -7.92 14.13
CA THR A 76 1.64 -8.16 13.33
C THR A 76 2.67 -8.91 14.16
N ARG A 77 3.09 -10.09 13.71
CA ARG A 77 4.02 -10.98 14.44
C ARG A 77 3.62 -11.16 15.92
N GLU A 78 2.35 -11.53 16.13
CA GLU A 78 1.76 -11.82 17.45
C GLU A 78 1.64 -10.61 18.39
N LYS A 79 2.01 -9.41 17.94
CA LYS A 79 1.87 -8.16 18.71
C LYS A 79 0.76 -7.31 18.14
N ARG A 80 -0.02 -6.68 19.03
CA ARG A 80 -1.04 -5.70 18.64
C ARG A 80 -0.36 -4.42 18.17
N ASP A 81 -0.78 -3.95 17.02
CA ASP A 81 -0.29 -2.71 16.44
C ASP A 81 -1.05 -1.50 17.03
N MET A 82 -0.30 -0.44 17.33
CA MET A 82 -0.85 0.80 17.91
C MET A 82 -1.42 1.73 16.85
N HIS A 83 -2.44 1.28 16.13
CA HIS A 83 -3.20 2.12 15.20
C HIS A 83 -4.67 1.71 15.09
N GLU A 84 -5.51 2.67 14.69
CA GLU A 84 -6.85 2.44 14.13
C GLU A 84 -6.81 2.71 12.61
N ALA A 85 -7.76 2.17 11.84
CA ALA A 85 -7.71 2.31 10.38
C ALA A 85 -9.09 2.27 9.69
N ILE A 86 -9.15 2.75 8.46
CA ILE A 86 -10.24 2.46 7.51
C ILE A 86 -9.65 1.69 6.32
N ASN A 87 -10.29 0.57 5.98
CA ASN A 87 -10.00 -0.20 4.78
C ASN A 87 -10.95 0.17 3.66
N CYS A 88 -10.39 0.52 2.51
CA CYS A 88 -11.12 0.59 1.25
C CYS A 88 -10.46 -0.35 0.24
N LEU A 89 -11.27 -1.09 -0.50
CA LEU A 89 -10.80 -2.05 -1.50
C LEU A 89 -11.48 -1.78 -2.84
N THR A 90 -10.95 -2.36 -3.91
CA THR A 90 -11.65 -2.38 -5.20
C THR A 90 -13.05 -2.97 -5.00
N PRO A 91 -14.13 -2.28 -5.41
CA PRO A 91 -15.47 -2.86 -5.38
C PRO A 91 -15.54 -4.12 -6.25
N ILE A 92 -16.09 -5.19 -5.71
CA ILE A 92 -16.28 -6.45 -6.43
C ILE A 92 -17.77 -6.71 -6.54
N THR A 93 -18.29 -6.76 -7.76
CA THR A 93 -19.68 -7.15 -8.04
C THR A 93 -19.86 -8.65 -7.75
N PRO A 94 -21.03 -9.07 -7.24
CA PRO A 94 -21.30 -10.48 -6.97
C PRO A 94 -21.00 -11.39 -8.17
N GLY A 95 -20.27 -12.48 -7.92
CA GLY A 95 -19.90 -13.48 -8.92
C GLY A 95 -18.71 -13.11 -9.83
N LYS A 96 -18.14 -11.90 -9.75
CA LYS A 96 -17.06 -11.45 -10.67
C LYS A 96 -15.86 -12.40 -10.72
N TYR A 97 -15.48 -12.94 -9.57
CA TYR A 97 -14.35 -13.87 -9.43
C TYR A 97 -14.77 -15.23 -8.86
N GLY A 98 -16.04 -15.59 -9.01
CA GLY A 98 -16.60 -16.83 -8.45
C GLY A 98 -16.32 -17.01 -6.95
N ASP A 99 -16.06 -18.24 -6.54
CA ASP A 99 -15.80 -18.57 -5.13
C ASP A 99 -14.54 -17.91 -4.57
N LEU A 100 -13.53 -17.65 -5.42
CA LEU A 100 -12.29 -17.00 -5.00
C LEU A 100 -12.55 -15.60 -4.43
N GLY A 101 -13.36 -14.79 -5.12
CA GLY A 101 -13.64 -13.42 -4.71
C GLY A 101 -14.80 -13.27 -3.73
N LYS A 102 -15.56 -14.33 -3.46
CA LYS A 102 -16.84 -14.28 -2.74
C LYS A 102 -16.76 -13.56 -1.39
N THR A 103 -15.69 -13.78 -0.64
CA THR A 103 -15.48 -13.16 0.68
C THR A 103 -15.13 -11.67 0.61
N LEU A 104 -14.77 -11.16 -0.56
CA LEU A 104 -14.36 -9.77 -0.81
C LEU A 104 -15.39 -9.02 -1.67
N GLU A 105 -16.53 -9.63 -1.99
CA GLU A 105 -17.63 -8.96 -2.69
C GLU A 105 -18.13 -7.72 -1.92
N GLY A 106 -18.65 -6.73 -2.64
CA GLY A 106 -19.26 -5.53 -2.07
C GLY A 106 -18.54 -4.22 -2.37
N CYS A 107 -19.04 -3.17 -1.72
CA CYS A 107 -18.63 -1.77 -1.91
C CYS A 107 -17.98 -1.21 -0.64
N ASN A 108 -17.23 -0.11 -0.80
CA ASN A 108 -16.61 0.59 0.34
C ASN A 108 -17.66 1.23 1.26
N LEU A 109 -17.41 1.13 2.57
CA LEU A 109 -18.15 1.83 3.60
C LEU A 109 -17.56 3.23 3.78
N TRP A 110 -18.27 4.25 3.33
CA TRP A 110 -17.80 5.63 3.35
C TRP A 110 -18.34 6.37 4.59
N PRO A 111 -17.49 7.09 5.33
CA PRO A 111 -17.96 7.99 6.38
C PRO A 111 -18.87 9.08 5.84
N GLU A 112 -19.93 9.41 6.58
CA GLU A 112 -20.76 10.60 6.32
C GLU A 112 -20.09 11.89 6.81
N ASN A 113 -19.19 11.77 7.79
CA ASN A 113 -18.46 12.88 8.38
C ASN A 113 -16.94 12.60 8.32
N PRO A 114 -16.13 13.51 7.78
CA PRO A 114 -16.51 14.73 7.05
C PRO A 114 -17.26 14.40 5.73
N SER A 115 -18.19 15.25 5.32
CA SER A 115 -19.09 14.99 4.17
C SER A 115 -18.39 14.87 2.81
N ASN A 116 -17.18 15.41 2.68
CA ASN A 116 -16.36 15.32 1.48
C ASN A 116 -15.42 14.09 1.47
N PHE A 117 -15.43 13.23 2.50
CA PHE A 117 -14.48 12.13 2.65
C PHE A 117 -14.43 11.23 1.40
N LYS A 118 -15.60 10.72 0.97
CA LYS A 118 -15.71 9.87 -0.21
C LYS A 118 -15.14 10.53 -1.47
N VAL A 119 -15.59 11.75 -1.76
CA VAL A 119 -15.23 12.47 -2.99
C VAL A 119 -13.72 12.74 -3.06
N VAL A 120 -13.12 13.17 -1.94
CA VAL A 120 -11.68 13.42 -1.85
C VAL A 120 -10.89 12.12 -2.05
N LEU A 121 -11.30 11.03 -1.38
CA LEU A 121 -10.59 9.77 -1.48
C LEU A 121 -10.74 9.10 -2.86
N GLU A 122 -11.92 9.10 -3.47
CA GLU A 122 -12.12 8.55 -4.82
C GLU A 122 -11.29 9.31 -5.86
N ASN A 123 -11.25 10.65 -5.78
CA ASN A 123 -10.40 11.46 -6.64
C ASN A 123 -8.91 11.13 -6.45
N TYR A 124 -8.47 11.04 -5.20
CA TYR A 124 -7.08 10.71 -4.88
C TYR A 124 -6.68 9.30 -5.34
N ILE A 125 -7.56 8.31 -5.18
CA ILE A 125 -7.37 6.94 -5.67
C ILE A 125 -7.19 6.93 -7.19
N GLY A 126 -7.98 7.69 -7.94
CA GLY A 126 -7.82 7.82 -9.39
C GLY A 126 -6.41 8.28 -9.78
N HIS A 127 -5.93 9.35 -9.13
CA HIS A 127 -4.57 9.86 -9.32
C HIS A 127 -3.47 8.84 -8.95
N LEU A 128 -3.65 8.09 -7.86
CA LEU A 128 -2.71 7.07 -7.42
C LEU A 128 -2.64 5.90 -8.40
N LYS A 129 -3.78 5.43 -8.94
CA LYS A 129 -3.81 4.40 -9.98
C LYS A 129 -3.01 4.82 -11.21
N ASP A 130 -3.20 6.06 -11.68
CA ASP A 130 -2.48 6.59 -12.84
C ASP A 130 -0.98 6.73 -12.58
N LEU A 131 -0.60 7.18 -11.38
CA LEU A 131 0.79 7.27 -10.97
C LEU A 131 1.44 5.89 -10.93
N SER A 132 0.80 4.91 -10.29
CA SER A 132 1.32 3.55 -10.19
C SER A 132 1.48 2.89 -11.56
N ARG A 133 0.54 3.09 -12.50
CA ARG A 133 0.71 2.62 -13.89
C ARG A 133 1.97 3.21 -14.54
N LYS A 134 2.25 4.50 -14.35
CA LYS A 134 3.48 5.13 -14.86
C LYS A 134 4.74 4.55 -14.22
N ILE A 135 4.72 4.27 -12.92
CA ILE A 135 5.85 3.63 -12.22
C ILE A 135 6.06 2.21 -12.75
N MET A 136 4.99 1.42 -12.92
CA MET A 136 5.06 0.06 -13.47
C MET A 136 5.60 0.04 -14.91
N ARG A 137 5.23 1.01 -15.74
CA ARG A 137 5.80 1.20 -17.09
C ARG A 137 7.30 1.50 -17.03
N GLY A 138 7.73 2.34 -16.09
CA GLY A 138 9.15 2.62 -15.84
C GLY A 138 9.92 1.38 -15.38
N ILE A 139 9.31 0.57 -14.50
CA ILE A 139 9.85 -0.71 -14.04
C ILE A 139 9.96 -1.72 -15.19
N ALA A 140 8.95 -1.81 -16.07
CA ALA A 140 9.01 -2.68 -17.23
C ALA A 140 10.21 -2.37 -18.13
N LEU A 141 10.41 -1.07 -18.43
CA LEU A 141 11.58 -0.60 -19.19
C LEU A 141 12.90 -0.90 -18.47
N ALA A 142 12.97 -0.65 -17.16
CA ALA A 142 14.16 -0.92 -16.34
C ALA A 142 14.56 -2.40 -16.36
N LEU A 143 13.56 -3.28 -16.27
CA LEU A 143 13.75 -4.72 -16.35
C LEU A 143 14.01 -5.22 -17.78
N GLY A 144 13.96 -4.36 -18.80
CA GLY A 144 14.26 -4.69 -20.20
C GLY A 144 13.07 -5.21 -21.00
N GLY A 145 11.86 -5.12 -20.46
CA GLY A 145 10.62 -5.40 -21.18
C GLY A 145 10.13 -4.19 -21.99
N SER A 146 9.01 -4.38 -22.69
CA SER A 146 8.28 -3.27 -23.33
C SER A 146 7.60 -2.38 -22.29
N VAL A 147 7.31 -1.12 -22.65
CA VAL A 147 6.65 -0.18 -21.73
C VAL A 147 5.33 -0.71 -21.17
N ASP A 148 4.58 -1.48 -21.96
CA ASP A 148 3.28 -2.03 -21.59
C ASP A 148 3.35 -3.49 -21.10
N ALA A 149 4.53 -4.02 -20.75
CA ALA A 149 4.71 -5.44 -20.42
C ALA A 149 3.85 -5.95 -19.25
N PHE A 150 3.42 -5.06 -18.35
CA PHE A 150 2.59 -5.39 -17.19
C PHE A 150 1.13 -4.89 -17.30
N GLU A 151 0.73 -4.36 -18.46
CA GLU A 151 -0.63 -3.84 -18.67
C GLU A 151 -1.66 -4.95 -18.93
N GLY A 152 -2.91 -4.56 -19.25
CA GLY A 152 -3.99 -5.49 -19.57
C GLY A 152 -4.45 -6.34 -18.39
N ALA A 153 -4.60 -7.65 -18.63
CA ALA A 153 -5.15 -8.60 -17.66
C ALA A 153 -4.18 -9.00 -16.53
N ILE A 154 -2.98 -8.40 -16.50
CA ILE A 154 -1.91 -8.73 -15.56
C ILE A 154 -1.87 -7.71 -14.41
N ALA A 155 -1.62 -6.44 -14.73
CA ALA A 155 -1.74 -5.31 -13.78
C ALA A 155 -2.21 -4.01 -14.44
N GLY A 156 -2.90 -4.09 -15.59
CA GLY A 156 -3.50 -2.93 -16.25
C GLY A 156 -4.89 -2.57 -15.74
N ASP A 157 -5.64 -3.55 -15.21
CA ASP A 157 -6.84 -3.35 -14.39
C ASP A 157 -6.57 -3.86 -12.96
N PRO A 158 -5.70 -3.15 -12.24
CA PRO A 158 -5.16 -3.62 -10.97
C PRO A 158 -6.29 -3.74 -9.95
N TYR A 159 -6.23 -4.81 -9.15
CA TYR A 159 -6.82 -4.72 -7.83
C TYR A 159 -6.07 -3.64 -7.04
N TRP A 160 -6.77 -2.98 -6.14
CA TRP A 160 -6.18 -2.00 -5.26
C TRP A 160 -6.83 -2.05 -3.90
N ALA A 161 -6.03 -1.69 -2.90
CA ALA A 161 -6.46 -1.48 -1.54
C ALA A 161 -5.95 -0.12 -1.04
N VAL A 162 -6.67 0.46 -0.10
CA VAL A 162 -6.26 1.64 0.64
C VAL A 162 -6.44 1.35 2.12
N ARG A 163 -5.38 1.58 2.89
CA ARG A 163 -5.45 1.66 4.34
C ARG A 163 -5.22 3.11 4.76
N LEU A 164 -6.24 3.68 5.36
CA LEU A 164 -6.20 5.02 5.96
C LEU A 164 -5.97 4.82 7.44
N ILE A 165 -4.82 5.23 7.96
CA ILE A 165 -4.33 4.80 9.27
C ILE A 165 -4.14 6.01 10.17
N SER A 166 -4.55 5.89 11.43
CA SER A 166 -4.26 6.85 12.50
C SER A 166 -3.47 6.17 13.61
N TYR A 167 -2.36 6.81 13.98
CA TYR A 167 -1.51 6.42 15.09
C TYR A 167 -1.74 7.41 16.23
N PRO A 168 -2.36 6.99 17.34
CA PRO A 168 -2.62 7.87 18.47
C PRO A 168 -1.33 8.31 19.16
N VAL A 169 -1.41 9.37 19.95
CA VAL A 169 -0.35 9.75 20.88
C VAL A 169 -0.29 8.71 21.99
N ALA A 170 0.92 8.27 22.36
CA ALA A 170 1.10 7.25 23.37
C ALA A 170 0.40 7.59 24.71
N SER A 171 0.38 8.87 25.10
CA SER A 171 -0.30 9.36 26.31
C SER A 171 -1.80 9.09 26.34
N ASP A 172 -2.45 9.05 25.17
CA ASP A 172 -3.91 8.92 25.05
C ASP A 172 -4.37 7.46 25.15
N VAL A 173 -3.41 6.53 25.15
CA VAL A 173 -3.63 5.09 25.30
C VAL A 173 -3.35 4.69 26.74
N PRO A 174 -4.21 3.89 27.39
CA PRO A 174 -3.91 3.29 28.70
C PRO A 174 -2.59 2.52 28.69
N GLU A 175 -1.80 2.65 29.74
CA GLU A 175 -0.43 2.13 29.81
C GLU A 175 -0.37 0.62 29.55
N GLU A 176 -1.33 -0.14 30.07
CA GLU A 176 -1.45 -1.58 29.90
C GLU A 176 -1.74 -2.04 28.46
N LYS A 177 -2.12 -1.10 27.57
CA LYS A 177 -2.37 -1.35 26.14
C LYS A 177 -1.27 -0.79 25.23
N ARG A 178 -0.30 -0.04 25.78
CA ARG A 178 0.76 0.57 24.98
C ARG A 178 1.72 -0.49 24.46
N THR A 179 2.12 -0.35 23.20
CA THR A 179 3.29 -1.03 22.65
C THR A 179 4.16 -0.01 21.93
N ASP A 180 5.45 -0.27 21.81
CA ASP A 180 6.39 0.64 21.12
C ASP A 180 6.22 0.62 19.59
N THR A 181 5.21 -0.09 19.07
CA THR A 181 5.09 -0.42 17.66
C THR A 181 3.75 0.05 17.11
N GLY A 182 3.77 1.10 16.30
CA GLY A 182 2.61 1.56 15.53
C GLY A 182 2.18 0.52 14.49
N MET A 183 3.15 -0.08 13.81
CA MET A 183 2.95 -1.21 12.90
C MET A 183 4.21 -2.08 12.89
N GLY A 184 4.06 -3.38 13.15
CA GLY A 184 5.17 -4.32 13.21
C GLY A 184 5.98 -4.45 11.92
N SER A 185 7.18 -5.01 12.02
CA SER A 185 8.07 -5.22 10.87
C SER A 185 7.48 -6.21 9.87
N HIS A 186 7.29 -5.79 8.62
CA HIS A 186 6.71 -6.60 7.54
C HIS A 186 7.21 -6.16 6.16
N THR A 187 6.87 -6.96 5.14
CA THR A 187 6.88 -6.55 3.73
C THR A 187 5.45 -6.45 3.22
N ASP A 188 5.25 -5.69 2.16
CA ASP A 188 3.97 -5.64 1.45
C ASP A 188 3.91 -6.73 0.39
N TYR A 189 2.74 -7.30 0.17
CA TYR A 189 2.60 -8.44 -0.75
C TYR A 189 2.64 -8.04 -2.21
N GLY A 190 2.23 -6.81 -2.49
CA GLY A 190 1.79 -6.38 -3.80
C GLY A 190 2.86 -6.07 -4.81
N LEU A 191 2.53 -5.16 -5.72
CA LEU A 191 3.50 -4.59 -6.64
C LEU A 191 4.11 -3.33 -6.07
N LEU A 192 3.27 -2.35 -5.76
CA LEU A 192 3.70 -1.04 -5.27
C LEU A 192 2.83 -0.61 -4.09
N THR A 193 3.46 -0.03 -3.09
CA THR A 193 2.81 0.70 -2.01
C THR A 193 3.17 2.17 -2.14
N LEU A 194 2.18 3.05 -2.06
CA LEU A 194 2.33 4.50 -2.14
C LEU A 194 1.80 5.13 -0.85
N VAL A 195 2.67 5.84 -0.14
CA VAL A 195 2.38 6.39 1.19
C VAL A 195 2.36 7.91 1.13
N ASN A 196 1.19 8.47 1.47
CA ASN A 196 1.01 9.87 1.82
C ASN A 196 0.89 9.97 3.34
N GLN A 197 1.81 10.68 3.98
CA GLN A 197 1.94 10.79 5.43
C GLN A 197 2.04 12.27 5.83
N ASP A 198 1.80 12.56 7.11
CA ASP A 198 2.03 13.90 7.66
C ASP A 198 3.48 14.36 7.46
N ASP A 199 3.65 15.64 7.15
CA ASP A 199 4.94 16.21 6.71
C ASP A 199 5.97 16.36 7.85
N ASP A 200 5.51 16.44 9.11
CA ASP A 200 6.38 16.78 10.26
C ASP A 200 6.62 15.61 11.22
N MET A 201 6.20 14.39 10.87
CA MET A 201 6.28 13.22 11.76
C MET A 201 7.01 12.05 11.11
N CYS A 202 8.26 11.83 11.54
CA CYS A 202 9.02 10.66 11.12
C CYS A 202 8.66 9.44 11.97
N ALA A 203 7.86 8.54 11.39
CA ALA A 203 7.49 7.28 12.06
C ALA A 203 7.81 6.03 11.22
N LEU A 204 7.95 6.18 9.90
CA LEU A 204 8.25 5.06 9.01
C LEU A 204 9.75 4.76 9.04
N GLU A 205 10.07 3.51 9.33
CA GLU A 205 11.44 3.01 9.31
C GLU A 205 11.57 1.84 8.33
N VAL A 206 12.65 1.83 7.57
CA VAL A 206 12.97 0.83 6.55
C VAL A 206 14.27 0.14 6.93
N GLN A 207 14.32 -1.17 6.85
CA GLN A 207 15.49 -1.95 7.19
C GLN A 207 16.38 -2.14 5.96
N ASN A 208 17.61 -1.65 6.01
CA ASN A 208 18.57 -1.89 4.93
C ASN A 208 19.07 -3.35 4.94
N ARG A 209 19.84 -3.73 3.90
CA ARG A 209 20.40 -5.09 3.76
C ARG A 209 21.34 -5.51 4.90
N SER A 210 21.89 -4.58 5.66
CA SER A 210 22.72 -4.85 6.84
C SER A 210 21.89 -5.03 8.12
N GLY A 211 20.57 -4.97 8.04
CA GLY A 211 19.66 -5.09 9.18
C GLY A 211 19.46 -3.79 9.96
N VAL A 212 20.02 -2.67 9.50
CA VAL A 212 19.94 -1.36 10.17
C VAL A 212 18.64 -0.65 9.76
N TRP A 213 17.91 -0.13 10.74
CA TRP A 213 16.71 0.67 10.54
C TRP A 213 17.08 2.10 10.15
N ILE A 214 16.46 2.58 9.07
CA ILE A 214 16.66 3.91 8.51
C ILE A 214 15.31 4.61 8.46
N HIS A 215 15.26 5.84 8.96
CA HIS A 215 14.08 6.68 8.90
C HIS A 215 13.75 7.13 7.48
N ALA A 216 12.51 6.88 7.05
CA ALA A 216 11.94 7.47 5.85
C ALA A 216 11.27 8.82 6.19
N ASN A 217 12.11 9.83 6.44
CA ASN A 217 11.66 11.19 6.79
C ASN A 217 10.67 11.74 5.76
N PRO A 218 9.53 12.31 6.17
CA PRO A 218 8.62 12.94 5.22
C PRO A 218 9.33 14.07 4.45
N ILE A 219 9.09 14.14 3.14
CA ILE A 219 9.61 15.21 2.28
C ILE A 219 8.40 15.87 1.61
N PRO A 220 8.13 17.17 1.88
CA PRO A 220 7.01 17.87 1.29
C PRO A 220 6.97 17.78 -0.24
N GLY A 221 5.78 17.54 -0.77
CA GLY A 221 5.56 17.40 -2.22
C GLY A 221 6.06 16.08 -2.81
N THR A 222 6.28 15.05 -1.97
CA THR A 222 6.64 13.71 -2.43
C THR A 222 5.69 12.65 -1.88
N ILE A 223 5.67 11.50 -2.56
CA ILE A 223 5.05 10.27 -2.09
C ILE A 223 6.16 9.25 -1.86
N VAL A 224 6.16 8.58 -0.71
CA VAL A 224 7.05 7.43 -0.50
C VAL A 224 6.46 6.25 -1.25
N CYS A 225 7.28 5.56 -2.03
CA CYS A 225 6.90 4.35 -2.73
C CYS A 225 7.83 3.21 -2.36
N ASN A 226 7.26 2.02 -2.16
CA ASN A 226 8.01 0.79 -2.03
C ASN A 226 7.44 -0.32 -2.89
N ILE A 227 8.27 -1.32 -3.14
CA ILE A 227 7.91 -2.51 -3.90
C ILE A 227 7.48 -3.64 -2.97
N GLY A 228 6.62 -4.52 -3.47
CA GLY A 228 6.11 -5.67 -2.73
C GLY A 228 6.57 -7.02 -3.29
N ASP A 229 6.15 -8.09 -2.60
CA ASP A 229 6.52 -9.47 -2.88
C ASP A 229 6.17 -9.92 -4.32
N MET A 230 5.05 -9.46 -4.91
CA MET A 230 4.68 -9.86 -6.28
C MET A 230 5.68 -9.33 -7.31
N LEU A 231 6.30 -8.18 -7.07
CA LEU A 231 7.32 -7.65 -7.96
C LEU A 231 8.64 -8.42 -7.87
N GLU A 232 8.97 -8.97 -6.69
CA GLU A 232 10.08 -9.90 -6.55
C GLU A 232 9.87 -11.16 -7.38
N VAL A 233 8.67 -11.74 -7.33
CA VAL A 233 8.29 -12.92 -8.14
C VAL A 233 8.45 -12.60 -9.63
N TRP A 234 7.84 -11.52 -10.13
CA TRP A 234 7.96 -11.15 -11.54
C TRP A 234 9.40 -10.90 -11.97
N SER A 235 10.15 -10.15 -11.16
CA SER A 235 11.54 -9.80 -11.48
C SER A 235 12.52 -10.95 -11.28
N ASN A 236 12.04 -12.15 -10.93
CA ASN A 236 12.86 -13.33 -10.61
C ASN A 236 13.94 -13.02 -9.53
N GLY A 237 13.59 -12.18 -8.56
CA GLY A 237 14.47 -11.78 -7.46
C GLY A 237 15.49 -10.69 -7.80
N ILE A 238 15.38 -10.03 -8.96
CA ILE A 238 16.21 -8.84 -9.27
C ILE A 238 15.85 -7.68 -8.33
N TYR A 239 14.56 -7.50 -8.04
CA TYR A 239 14.07 -6.53 -7.07
C TYR A 239 13.56 -7.26 -5.83
N GLN A 240 13.88 -6.73 -4.65
CA GLN A 240 13.53 -7.35 -3.37
C GLN A 240 12.75 -6.37 -2.49
N PRO A 241 11.60 -6.78 -1.92
CA PRO A 241 10.83 -5.95 -1.02
C PRO A 241 11.60 -5.72 0.28
N THR A 242 11.41 -4.53 0.83
CA THR A 242 12.15 -4.09 2.01
C THR A 242 11.29 -4.23 3.24
N ILE A 243 11.87 -4.83 4.27
CA ILE A 243 11.22 -4.89 5.58
C ILE A 243 11.09 -3.46 6.10
N HIS A 244 9.90 -3.10 6.55
CA HIS A 244 9.62 -1.78 7.11
C HIS A 244 8.67 -1.90 8.31
N ARG A 245 8.67 -0.88 9.17
CA ARG A 245 7.83 -0.78 10.37
C ARG A 245 7.42 0.67 10.63
N VAL A 246 6.46 0.86 11.52
CA VAL A 246 6.08 2.20 11.98
C VAL A 246 6.25 2.29 13.50
N ILE A 247 6.99 3.29 13.95
CA ILE A 247 7.15 3.68 15.35
C ILE A 247 6.68 5.12 15.50
N ASN A 248 5.56 5.34 16.17
CA ASN A 248 5.04 6.69 16.41
C ASN A 248 5.48 7.19 17.78
N ASN A 249 6.54 7.99 17.82
CA ASN A 249 7.00 8.68 19.04
C ASN A 249 6.55 10.16 19.07
N SER A 250 5.65 10.56 18.17
CA SER A 250 5.16 11.93 18.11
C SER A 250 4.29 12.28 19.32
N HIS A 251 4.33 13.55 19.72
CA HIS A 251 3.40 14.13 20.69
C HIS A 251 2.04 14.50 20.06
N GLN A 252 1.86 14.18 18.78
CA GLN A 252 0.65 14.45 18.01
C GLN A 252 0.19 13.17 17.29
N CYS A 253 -1.12 13.08 17.07
CA CYS A 253 -1.72 12.04 16.26
C CYS A 253 -1.13 12.10 14.85
N ARG A 254 -0.64 10.98 14.33
CA ARG A 254 -0.11 10.87 12.96
C ARG A 254 -1.13 10.14 12.10
N VAL A 255 -1.42 10.66 10.91
CA VAL A 255 -2.19 9.92 9.90
C VAL A 255 -1.35 9.56 8.68
N SER A 256 -1.73 8.48 8.01
CA SER A 256 -1.19 8.13 6.70
C SER A 256 -2.24 7.47 5.83
N ALA A 257 -2.28 7.85 4.55
CA ALA A 257 -3.01 7.16 3.51
C ALA A 257 -2.04 6.27 2.73
N VAL A 258 -2.21 4.96 2.86
CA VAL A 258 -1.38 3.94 2.21
C VAL A 258 -2.21 3.30 1.10
N PHE A 259 -1.76 3.46 -0.14
CA PHE A 259 -2.39 2.87 -1.32
C PHE A 259 -1.55 1.71 -1.84
N PHE A 260 -2.18 0.57 -2.03
CA PHE A 260 -1.57 -0.64 -2.57
C PHE A 260 -2.03 -0.82 -4.01
N TYR A 261 -1.08 -0.77 -4.93
CA TYR A 261 -1.28 -1.14 -6.33
C TYR A 261 -0.91 -2.59 -6.50
N GLU A 262 -1.90 -3.39 -6.87
CA GLU A 262 -1.78 -4.84 -6.93
C GLU A 262 -1.86 -5.31 -8.37
N THR A 263 -1.72 -6.61 -8.56
CA THR A 263 -2.02 -7.23 -9.84
C THR A 263 -3.53 -7.23 -10.06
N ASN A 264 -3.98 -7.60 -11.25
CA ASN A 264 -5.35 -8.03 -11.42
C ASN A 264 -5.64 -9.18 -10.43
N PHE A 265 -6.86 -9.22 -9.90
CA PHE A 265 -7.19 -10.05 -8.73
C PHE A 265 -6.92 -11.55 -8.94
N ASP A 266 -7.23 -12.07 -10.12
CA ASP A 266 -7.08 -13.47 -10.53
C ASP A 266 -5.85 -13.71 -11.43
N ALA A 267 -4.97 -12.71 -11.57
CA ALA A 267 -3.76 -12.86 -12.37
C ALA A 267 -2.80 -13.87 -11.74
N ALA A 268 -2.33 -14.78 -12.58
CA ALA A 268 -1.25 -15.70 -12.29
C ALA A 268 0.11 -15.01 -12.50
N ILE A 269 0.88 -14.89 -11.42
CA ILE A 269 2.14 -14.16 -11.36
C ILE A 269 3.27 -15.19 -11.33
N GLU A 270 4.17 -15.11 -12.30
CA GLU A 270 5.37 -15.95 -12.39
C GLU A 270 6.53 -15.15 -12.99
N PRO A 271 7.79 -15.56 -12.76
CA PRO A 271 8.95 -14.85 -13.32
C PRO A 271 8.83 -14.57 -14.81
N VAL A 272 8.87 -13.29 -15.20
CA VAL A 272 8.74 -12.91 -16.61
C VAL A 272 9.97 -13.29 -17.41
N GLU A 273 9.78 -13.62 -18.70
CA GLU A 273 10.82 -14.18 -19.56
C GLU A 273 12.10 -13.34 -19.60
N PHE A 274 11.98 -12.03 -19.87
CA PHE A 274 13.14 -11.13 -19.92
C PHE A 274 13.89 -11.00 -18.57
N CYS A 275 13.23 -11.28 -17.44
CA CYS A 275 13.89 -11.35 -16.13
C CYS A 275 14.55 -12.71 -15.89
N ARG A 276 13.92 -13.80 -16.34
CA ARG A 276 14.51 -15.15 -16.29
C ARG A 276 15.79 -15.21 -17.11
N GLU A 277 15.78 -14.71 -18.34
CA GLU A 277 16.97 -14.63 -19.20
C GLU A 277 18.12 -13.89 -18.51
N LYS A 278 17.84 -12.75 -17.86
CA LYS A 278 18.82 -11.97 -17.09
C LYS A 278 19.36 -12.67 -15.85
N THR A 279 18.70 -13.71 -15.36
CA THR A 279 19.02 -14.40 -14.10
C THR A 279 19.40 -15.86 -14.29
N GLY A 280 19.72 -16.27 -15.53
CA GLY A 280 20.25 -17.61 -15.85
C GLY A 280 19.26 -18.57 -16.54
N GLY A 281 18.06 -18.11 -16.90
CA GLY A 281 17.05 -18.89 -17.64
C GLY A 281 16.03 -19.61 -16.76
N ASP A 282 16.38 -19.93 -15.52
CA ASP A 282 15.53 -20.68 -14.59
C ASP A 282 14.57 -19.77 -13.81
N ALA A 283 13.34 -20.27 -13.59
CA ALA A 283 12.38 -19.63 -12.71
C ALA A 283 12.72 -19.96 -11.25
N LYS A 284 13.05 -18.94 -10.45
CA LYS A 284 13.39 -19.09 -9.02
C LYS A 284 12.17 -19.09 -8.10
N TYR A 285 11.05 -18.59 -8.61
CA TYR A 285 9.80 -18.45 -7.87
C TYR A 285 8.69 -19.24 -8.55
N GLN A 286 7.81 -19.83 -7.75
CA GLN A 286 6.63 -20.52 -8.25
C GLN A 286 5.54 -19.52 -8.65
N LYS A 287 4.63 -19.98 -9.51
CA LYS A 287 3.43 -19.23 -9.87
C LYS A 287 2.56 -18.96 -8.63
N VAL A 288 2.09 -17.73 -8.48
CA VAL A 288 1.22 -17.26 -7.39
C VAL A 288 0.02 -16.53 -7.97
N VAL A 289 -1.19 -16.77 -7.45
CA VAL A 289 -2.37 -15.95 -7.76
C VAL A 289 -2.61 -14.97 -6.62
N TYR A 290 -2.63 -13.67 -6.93
CA TYR A 290 -2.73 -12.63 -5.90
C TYR A 290 -4.00 -12.75 -5.05
N GLY A 291 -5.16 -12.96 -5.68
CA GLY A 291 -6.46 -13.07 -5.01
C GLY A 291 -6.51 -14.20 -3.98
N GLU A 292 -5.85 -15.33 -4.25
CA GLU A 292 -5.76 -16.45 -3.29
C GLU A 292 -4.99 -16.02 -2.03
N ARG A 293 -3.86 -15.32 -2.21
CA ARG A 293 -3.04 -14.82 -1.11
C ARG A 293 -3.76 -13.74 -0.31
N LEU A 294 -4.46 -12.82 -0.98
CA LEU A 294 -5.23 -11.76 -0.33
C LEU A 294 -6.37 -12.33 0.51
N VAL A 295 -7.16 -13.25 -0.04
CA VAL A 295 -8.29 -13.89 0.68
C VAL A 295 -7.78 -14.66 1.89
N ARG A 296 -6.71 -15.45 1.72
CA ARG A 296 -6.09 -16.16 2.84
C ARG A 296 -5.65 -15.20 3.94
N LYS A 297 -5.01 -14.09 3.59
CA LYS A 297 -4.57 -13.10 4.59
C LYS A 297 -5.74 -12.41 5.26
N ALA A 298 -6.75 -11.98 4.51
CA ALA A 298 -7.94 -11.34 5.08
C ALA A 298 -8.60 -12.26 6.12
N CYS A 299 -8.76 -13.53 5.80
CA CYS A 299 -9.26 -14.54 6.74
C CYS A 299 -8.33 -14.80 7.93
N CYS A 300 -7.01 -14.70 7.79
CA CYS A 300 -6.08 -14.89 8.92
C CYS A 300 -5.98 -13.66 9.84
N CYS A 301 -5.91 -12.46 9.28
CA CYS A 301 -5.75 -11.22 10.04
C CYS A 301 -7.06 -10.76 10.69
N PHE A 302 -8.19 -11.11 10.09
CA PHE A 302 -9.51 -10.61 10.47
C PHE A 302 -10.54 -11.73 10.63
N GLY A 303 -10.11 -12.99 10.73
CA GLY A 303 -10.99 -14.15 10.77
C GLY A 303 -11.96 -14.17 11.95
N ASP A 304 -11.56 -13.53 13.05
CA ASP A 304 -12.33 -13.42 14.29
C ASP A 304 -13.32 -12.24 14.32
N LEU A 305 -13.37 -11.42 13.25
CA LEU A 305 -14.31 -10.29 13.11
C LEU A 305 -15.71 -10.69 12.64
#